data_AF-A0A953H466-F1
#
_entry.id   AF-A0A953H466-F1
#
_cell.length_a   1.000
_cell.length_b   1.000
_cell.length_c   1.000
_cell.angle_alpha   90.00
_cell.angle_beta   90.00
_cell.angle_gamma   90.00
#
_symmetry.space_group_name_H-M   'P 1'
#
loop_
_entity.id
_entity.type
_entity.pdbx_description
1 polymer ?
#
loop_
_entity_poly.entity_id
_entity_poly.type
_entity_poly.pdbx_seq_one_letter_code
_entity_poly.pdbx_strand_id
1 'polypeptide(L)'
;MHRVITAKPLTGYRLHLTFADGTAGEVDLSGIAFSGGIFDPLRDPQYFGRVTVNDDTWTIEWPNGADVCPDVLYKLATAHAGEPIPAK
;
A
#
# COMPACT_ATOMS: atom_id res chain seq x y z
N MET A 1 -1.47 -7.03 14.34
CA MET A 1 -2.23 -7.18 13.09
C MET A 1 -2.86 -5.83 12.79
N HIS A 2 -2.26 -5.10 11.87
CA HIS A 2 -2.79 -3.82 11.40
C HIS A 2 -3.87 -4.08 10.34
N ARG A 3 -4.89 -3.21 10.27
CA ARG A 3 -5.99 -3.33 9.30
C ARG A 3 -5.99 -2.09 8.42
N VAL A 4 -5.86 -2.27 7.12
CA VAL A 4 -5.98 -1.19 6.14
C VAL A 4 -7.47 -0.90 5.94
N ILE A 5 -7.87 0.35 6.03
CA ILE A 5 -9.27 0.79 5.82
C ILE A 5 -9.42 1.64 4.57
N THR A 6 -8.34 2.28 4.10
CA THR A 6 -8.34 2.98 2.81
C THR A 6 -6.99 2.84 2.13
N ALA A 7 -6.99 2.71 0.81
CA ALA A 7 -5.81 2.74 -0.03
C ALA A 7 -6.05 3.68 -1.21
N LYS A 8 -5.15 4.65 -1.43
CA LYS A 8 -5.19 5.56 -2.56
C LYS A 8 -3.90 5.43 -3.36
N PRO A 9 -3.95 5.04 -4.65
CA PRO A 9 -2.78 5.00 -5.49
C PRO A 9 -2.25 6.42 -5.76
N LEU A 10 -0.94 6.56 -5.68
CA LEU A 10 -0.18 7.76 -6.02
C LEU A 10 0.75 7.46 -7.21
N THR A 11 1.42 8.49 -7.72
CA THR A 11 2.39 8.33 -8.80
C THR A 11 3.65 7.61 -8.32
N GLY A 12 4.27 6.81 -9.22
CA GLY A 12 5.55 6.16 -8.97
C GLY A 12 5.49 4.98 -8.00
N TYR A 13 4.48 4.10 -8.14
CA TYR A 13 4.31 2.90 -7.29
C TYR A 13 4.13 3.20 -5.79
N ARG A 14 3.57 4.38 -5.49
CA ARG A 14 3.29 4.81 -4.12
C ARG A 14 1.83 4.65 -3.80
N LEU A 15 1.51 4.40 -2.53
CA LEU A 15 0.16 4.31 -2.00
C LEU A 15 0.04 5.19 -0.75
N HIS A 16 -1.05 5.93 -0.63
CA HIS A 16 -1.44 6.52 0.65
C HIS A 16 -2.40 5.56 1.36
N LEU A 17 -1.98 5.04 2.51
CA LEU A 17 -2.75 4.08 3.29
C LEU A 17 -3.25 4.71 4.59
N THR A 18 -4.42 4.29 5.02
CA THR A 18 -4.96 4.60 6.35
C THR A 18 -5.33 3.29 7.03
N PHE A 19 -4.95 3.17 8.30
CA PHE A 19 -5.18 2.01 9.14
C PHE A 19 -6.31 2.27 10.13
N ALA A 20 -6.95 1.19 10.60
CA ALA A 20 -8.06 1.26 11.55
C ALA A 20 -7.71 1.89 12.91
N ASP A 21 -6.42 1.91 13.28
CA ASP A 21 -5.91 2.56 14.49
C ASP A 21 -5.72 4.09 14.34
N GLY A 22 -6.04 4.65 13.17
CA GLY A 22 -5.88 6.07 12.85
C GLY A 22 -4.53 6.41 12.24
N THR A 23 -3.58 5.47 12.17
CA THR A 23 -2.30 5.67 11.50
C THR A 23 -2.53 5.86 10.00
N ALA A 24 -1.82 6.80 9.39
CA ALA A 24 -1.80 6.97 7.94
C ALA A 24 -0.39 7.31 7.47
N GLY A 25 -0.06 6.92 6.24
CA GLY A 25 1.25 7.19 5.67
C GLY A 25 1.33 6.88 4.19
N GLU A 26 2.34 7.47 3.54
CA GLU A 26 2.72 7.11 2.18
C GLU A 26 3.67 5.90 2.21
N VAL A 27 3.34 4.91 1.40
CA VAL A 27 4.11 3.68 1.22
C VAL A 27 4.68 3.69 -0.18
N ASP A 28 6.01 3.63 -0.29
CA ASP A 28 6.71 3.50 -1.57
C ASP A 28 7.02 2.03 -1.84
N LEU A 29 6.41 1.49 -2.90
CA LEU A 29 6.64 0.12 -3.36
C LEU A 29 7.54 0.07 -4.61
N SER A 30 8.10 1.19 -5.07
CA SER A 30 8.98 1.25 -6.25
C SER A 30 10.27 0.44 -6.07
N GLY A 31 10.74 0.28 -4.82
CA GLY A 31 11.89 -0.55 -4.46
C GLY A 31 11.59 -2.05 -4.39
N ILE A 32 10.32 -2.46 -4.51
CA ILE A 32 9.95 -3.86 -4.54
C ILE A 32 10.14 -4.40 -5.95
N ALA A 33 10.93 -5.46 -6.07
CA ALA A 33 11.04 -6.18 -7.31
C ALA A 33 9.71 -6.91 -7.60
N PHE A 34 8.82 -6.26 -8.35
CA PHE A 34 7.66 -6.90 -8.96
C PHE A 34 8.14 -7.84 -10.06
N SER A 35 8.60 -9.03 -9.71
CA SER A 35 9.13 -9.98 -10.69
C SER A 35 8.63 -11.40 -10.45
N GLY A 36 8.01 -11.97 -11.47
CA GLY A 36 7.56 -13.35 -11.51
C GLY A 36 6.14 -13.54 -10.96
N GLY A 37 5.37 -14.35 -11.67
CA GLY A 37 4.09 -14.88 -11.21
C GLY A 37 3.03 -13.80 -11.03
N ILE A 38 2.36 -13.80 -9.87
CA ILE A 38 1.23 -12.92 -9.57
C ILE A 38 1.62 -11.43 -9.47
N PHE A 39 2.91 -11.11 -9.31
CA PHE A 39 3.37 -9.72 -9.20
C PHE A 39 3.79 -9.10 -10.54
N ASP A 40 3.97 -9.86 -11.62
CA ASP A 40 4.41 -9.33 -12.91
C ASP A 40 3.51 -8.20 -13.46
N PRO A 41 2.16 -8.27 -13.37
CA PRO A 41 1.29 -7.19 -13.83
C PRO A 41 1.48 -5.86 -13.09
N LEU A 42 2.02 -5.87 -11.87
CA LEU A 42 2.23 -4.65 -11.07
C LEU A 42 3.34 -3.77 -11.61
N ARG A 43 4.14 -4.24 -12.58
CA ARG A 43 5.10 -3.41 -13.33
C ARG A 43 4.45 -2.40 -14.26
N ASP A 44 3.15 -2.53 -14.53
CA ASP A 44 2.38 -1.52 -15.24
C ASP A 44 1.79 -0.54 -14.22
N PRO A 45 2.18 0.75 -14.23
CA PRO A 45 1.59 1.75 -13.34
C PRO A 45 0.06 1.85 -13.40
N GLN A 46 -0.53 1.59 -14.57
CA GLN A 46 -1.99 1.60 -14.73
C GLN A 46 -2.63 0.40 -14.03
N TYR A 47 -1.99 -0.76 -14.06
CA TYR A 47 -2.45 -1.94 -13.35
C TYR A 47 -2.24 -1.79 -11.85
N PHE A 48 -1.07 -1.29 -11.44
CA PHE A 48 -0.77 -0.96 -10.04
C PHE A 48 -1.79 0.02 -9.45
N GLY A 49 -2.26 0.99 -10.23
CA GLY A 49 -3.30 1.95 -9.82
C GLY A 49 -4.68 1.32 -9.56
N ARG A 50 -4.89 0.03 -9.87
CA ARG A 50 -6.16 -0.69 -9.61
C ARG A 50 -6.23 -1.31 -8.21
N VAL A 51 -5.29 -0.96 -7.34
CA VAL A 51 -5.26 -1.41 -5.94
C VAL A 51 -6.58 -1.10 -5.24
N THR A 52 -7.08 -2.05 -4.46
CA THR A 52 -8.28 -1.92 -3.63
C THR A 52 -8.00 -2.43 -2.23
N VAL A 53 -8.81 -2.01 -1.24
CA VAL A 53 -8.81 -2.65 0.08
C VAL A 53 -9.74 -3.85 0.00
N ASN A 54 -9.27 -5.00 0.47
CA ASN A 54 -10.09 -6.19 0.65
C ASN A 54 -10.64 -6.19 2.08
N ASP A 55 -11.97 -6.12 2.20
CA ASP A 55 -12.67 -6.06 3.49
C ASP A 55 -12.65 -7.41 4.25
N ASP A 56 -12.40 -8.53 3.58
CA ASP A 56 -12.30 -9.85 4.21
C ASP A 56 -10.92 -10.07 4.84
N THR A 57 -9.85 -9.63 4.16
CA THR A 57 -8.46 -9.81 4.60
C THR A 57 -7.87 -8.58 5.29
N TRP A 58 -8.56 -7.44 5.25
CA TRP A 58 -8.15 -6.15 5.81
C TRP A 58 -6.79 -5.64 5.32
N THR A 59 -6.47 -5.94 4.06
CA THR A 59 -5.24 -5.47 3.40
C THR A 59 -5.52 -4.98 1.98
N ILE A 60 -4.49 -4.51 1.29
CA ILE A 60 -4.58 -4.14 -0.12
C ILE A 60 -4.46 -5.36 -1.03
N GLU A 61 -5.22 -5.35 -2.12
CA GLU A 61 -5.12 -6.34 -3.19
C GLU A 61 -5.22 -5.71 -4.57
N TRP A 62 -4.80 -6.45 -5.58
CA TRP A 62 -4.97 -6.13 -7.00
C TRP A 62 -5.92 -7.12 -7.69
N PRO A 63 -6.45 -6.80 -8.90
CA PRO A 63 -7.46 -7.61 -9.57
C PRO A 63 -7.08 -9.08 -9.83
N ASN A 64 -5.79 -9.42 -9.81
CA ASN A 64 -5.30 -10.79 -9.95
C ASN A 64 -5.14 -11.53 -8.61
N GLY A 65 -5.49 -10.92 -7.48
CA GLY A 65 -5.33 -11.47 -6.14
C GLY A 65 -3.94 -11.31 -5.55
N ALA A 66 -3.04 -10.53 -6.17
CA ALA A 66 -1.80 -10.13 -5.50
C ALA A 66 -2.16 -9.27 -4.29
N ASP A 67 -1.54 -9.52 -3.15
CA ASP A 67 -1.69 -8.74 -1.93
C ASP A 67 -0.33 -8.42 -1.31
N VAL A 68 -0.34 -7.49 -0.36
CA VAL A 68 0.84 -7.22 0.48
C VAL A 68 0.40 -7.30 1.93
N CYS A 69 1.19 -7.99 2.76
CA CYS A 69 0.90 -8.17 4.18
C CYS A 69 0.72 -6.80 4.90
N PRO A 70 -0.36 -6.60 5.68
CA PRO A 70 -0.64 -5.31 6.29
C PRO A 70 0.41 -4.87 7.32
N ASP A 71 1.12 -5.81 7.96
CA ASP A 71 2.21 -5.46 8.88
C ASP A 71 3.45 -4.90 8.13
N VAL A 72 3.68 -5.32 6.87
CA VAL A 72 4.72 -4.73 6.01
C VAL A 72 4.33 -3.32 5.61
N LEU A 73 3.06 -3.14 5.19
CA LEU A 73 2.52 -1.83 4.83
C LEU A 73 2.57 -0.85 6.00
N TYR A 74 2.23 -1.30 7.20
CA TYR A 74 2.28 -0.46 8.41
C TYR A 74 3.70 -0.02 8.73
N LYS A 75 4.67 -0.94 8.64
CA LYS A 75 6.09 -0.60 8.81
C LYS A 75 6.54 0.44 7.79
N LEU A 76 6.20 0.28 6.52
CA LEU A 76 6.58 1.24 5.48
C LEU A 76 5.90 2.61 5.68
N ALA A 77 4.61 2.61 6.03
CA ALA A 77 3.85 3.84 6.30
C ALA A 77 4.39 4.61 7.50
N THR A 78 4.91 3.91 8.50
CA THR A 78 5.51 4.50 9.72
C THR A 78 7.02 4.75 9.60
N ALA A 79 7.72 4.10 8.67
CA ALA A 79 9.16 4.26 8.47
C ALA A 79 9.54 5.66 7.97
N HIS A 80 8.65 6.32 7.21
CA HIS A 80 8.82 7.71 6.77
C HIS A 80 8.14 8.73 7.72
N ALA A 81 7.45 8.28 8.77
CA ALA A 81 6.80 9.15 9.77
C ALA A 81 7.79 9.73 10.81
N GLY A 82 9.04 9.94 10.40
CA GLY A 82 10.09 10.59 11.18
C GLY A 82 10.01 12.11 11.21
N GLU A 83 9.10 12.72 10.46
CA GLU A 83 8.79 14.15 10.58
C GLU A 83 7.25 14.30 10.70
N PRO A 84 6.73 14.92 11.76
CA PRO A 84 5.32 15.25 11.82
C PRO A 84 4.98 16.17 10.65
N ILE A 85 3.95 15.82 9.89
CA ILE A 85 3.32 16.71 8.92
C ILE A 85 2.86 17.95 9.71
N PRO A 86 3.41 19.16 9.48
CA PRO A 86 2.96 20.32 10.21
C PRO A 86 1.49 20.57 9.82
N ALA A 87 0.61 20.51 10.82
CA ALA A 87 -0.75 20.99 10.67
C ALA A 87 -0.68 22.49 10.33
N LYS A 88 -1.20 22.85 9.15
CA LYS A 88 -1.39 24.25 8.78
C LYS A 88 -2.50 24.89 9.61
#